data_AF-A0A1G5A6N3-F1
#
_entry.id   AF-A0A1G5A6N3-F1
#
_cell.length_a   1.000
_cell.length_b   1.000
_cell.length_c   1.000
_cell.angle_alpha   90.00
_cell.angle_beta   90.00
_cell.angle_gamma   90.00
#
_symmetry.space_group_name_H-M   'P 1'
#
loop_
_entity.id
_entity.type
_entity.pdbx_description
1 polymer ?
#
loop_
_entity_poly.entity_id
_entity_poly.type
_entity_poly.pdbx_seq_one_letter_code
_entity_poly.pdbx_strand_id
1 'polypeptide(L)'
;MRDDMDKVIVERPRRGGGVQGDGRAWRNSKERGSHLGMKRGYGRTKWLNENLAPLKRWLHKQAHRPWDKVYAELCSGIDRRSTVQAHIFEHIDDFVVRDAVMRDGEVRVRSHRWGGNLHVPLRDALRVELFVHPVTGILLPNRARLKARQNRAANKPKAVIARIAIDDAIEWHLVDGCWFEVRLAPFPESKGAGAKDEKRYDVLRGCLVTRRGVCHAPAGTTYRQVTYAQDFVYAVAKRQLSRREVRARLGDGA
;
A
#
# COMPACT_ATOMS: atom_id res chain seq x y z
N MET A 1 -5.96 -19.01 23.26
CA MET A 1 -6.21 -17.67 22.65
C MET A 1 -6.06 -16.60 23.75
N ARG A 2 -6.01 -15.30 23.44
CA ARG A 2 -6.12 -14.28 24.52
C ARG A 2 -7.59 -14.08 24.87
N ASP A 3 -7.88 -13.84 26.14
CA ASP A 3 -9.26 -13.78 26.66
C ASP A 3 -9.99 -12.50 26.23
N ASP A 4 -9.26 -11.47 25.83
CA ASP A 4 -9.76 -10.15 25.42
C ASP A 4 -9.74 -9.94 23.89
N MET A 5 -9.64 -11.02 23.10
CA MET A 5 -9.46 -10.89 21.64
C MET A 5 -10.59 -10.09 20.97
N ASP A 6 -11.83 -10.36 21.38
CA ASP A 6 -13.01 -9.71 20.83
C ASP A 6 -12.97 -8.19 21.00
N LYS A 7 -12.49 -7.72 22.15
CA LYS A 7 -12.34 -6.29 22.45
C LYS A 7 -11.25 -5.67 21.58
N VAL A 8 -10.08 -6.29 21.54
CA VAL A 8 -8.92 -5.77 20.82
C VAL A 8 -9.17 -5.66 19.30
N ILE A 9 -10.00 -6.53 18.74
CA ILE A 9 -10.37 -6.49 17.31
C ILE A 9 -11.26 -5.27 17.00
N VAL A 10 -12.19 -4.90 17.90
CA VAL A 10 -13.23 -3.89 17.62
C VAL A 10 -12.88 -2.47 18.09
N GLU A 11 -11.79 -2.29 18.83
CA GLU A 11 -11.39 -1.00 19.43
C GLU A 11 -11.04 0.12 18.45
N ARG A 12 -10.89 -0.17 17.16
CA ARG A 12 -10.46 0.84 16.18
C ARG A 12 -11.63 1.70 15.71
N PRO A 13 -11.45 3.03 15.62
CA PRO A 13 -12.50 3.93 15.17
C PRO A 13 -12.91 3.61 13.73
N ARG A 14 -14.22 3.64 13.47
CA ARG A 14 -14.78 3.46 12.12
C ARG A 14 -14.19 4.48 11.16
N ARG A 15 -13.90 4.04 9.94
CA ARG A 15 -13.38 4.93 8.89
C ARG A 15 -14.52 5.71 8.22
N GLY A 16 -14.14 6.77 7.51
CA GLY A 16 -15.09 7.67 6.84
C GLY A 16 -15.69 8.76 7.74
N GLY A 17 -15.23 8.91 8.99
CA GLY A 17 -15.73 9.93 9.92
C GLY A 17 -15.47 11.38 9.51
N GLY A 18 -14.40 11.64 8.75
CA GLY A 18 -14.07 12.97 8.23
C GLY A 18 -14.82 13.36 6.95
N VAL A 19 -15.62 12.46 6.39
CA VAL A 19 -16.40 12.73 5.18
C VAL A 19 -17.81 13.13 5.62
N GLN A 20 -18.16 14.41 5.46
CA GLN A 20 -19.56 14.82 5.59
C GLN A 20 -20.35 14.20 4.44
N GLY A 21 -21.27 13.30 4.77
CA GLY A 21 -22.18 12.72 3.78
C GLY A 21 -23.05 13.80 3.12
N ASP A 22 -23.45 13.54 1.89
CA ASP A 22 -24.33 14.36 1.06
C ASP A 22 -25.77 14.46 1.60
N GLY A 23 -26.12 13.66 2.60
CA GLY A 23 -27.47 13.57 3.15
C GLY A 23 -28.03 14.84 3.77
N ARG A 24 -27.19 15.81 4.15
CA ARG A 24 -27.68 17.13 4.60
C ARG A 24 -28.29 17.93 3.45
N ALA A 25 -27.72 17.86 2.25
CA ALA A 25 -28.23 18.55 1.08
C ALA A 25 -29.65 18.06 0.73
N TRP A 26 -29.88 16.74 0.81
CA TRP A 26 -31.19 16.13 0.59
C TRP A 26 -32.19 16.45 1.71
N ARG A 27 -31.78 16.34 2.98
CA ARG A 27 -32.63 16.67 4.13
C ARG A 27 -33.04 18.14 4.18
N ASN A 28 -32.20 19.03 3.67
CA ASN A 28 -32.46 20.48 3.69
C ASN A 28 -33.06 20.99 2.36
N SER A 29 -33.31 20.11 1.38
CA SER A 29 -33.91 20.51 0.11
C SER A 29 -35.38 20.88 0.28
N LYS A 30 -35.82 21.93 -0.44
CA LYS A 30 -37.23 22.37 -0.45
C LYS A 30 -38.17 21.37 -1.14
N GLU A 31 -37.61 20.51 -1.99
CA GLU A 31 -38.33 19.46 -2.73
C GLU A 31 -38.47 18.15 -1.92
N ARG A 32 -38.04 18.12 -0.65
CA ARG A 32 -38.17 16.90 0.15
C ARG A 32 -39.65 16.62 0.43
N GLY A 33 -40.08 15.40 0.12
CA GLY A 33 -41.36 14.88 0.61
C GLY A 33 -41.35 14.71 2.14
N SER A 34 -42.51 14.45 2.75
CA SER A 34 -42.66 14.23 4.19
C SER A 34 -41.85 13.02 4.72
N HIS A 35 -41.50 12.08 3.84
CA HIS A 35 -40.75 10.87 4.18
C HIS A 35 -39.53 10.73 3.27
N LEU A 36 -38.36 10.47 3.87
CA LEU A 36 -37.12 10.12 3.17
C LEU A 36 -36.77 8.66 3.51
N GLY A 37 -36.51 7.84 2.49
CA GLY A 37 -36.02 6.48 2.69
C GLY A 37 -34.67 6.45 3.42
N MET A 38 -34.49 5.51 4.37
CA MET A 38 -33.32 5.44 5.25
C MET A 38 -31.96 5.41 4.53
N LYS A 39 -31.90 4.98 3.26
CA LYS A 39 -30.67 4.90 2.46
C LYS A 39 -30.41 6.15 1.60
N ARG A 40 -31.38 7.05 1.45
CA ARG A 40 -31.30 8.20 0.53
C ARG A 40 -30.42 9.30 1.15
N GLY A 41 -29.39 9.73 0.42
CA GLY A 41 -28.40 10.71 0.91
C GLY A 41 -27.30 10.12 1.81
N TYR A 42 -27.09 8.81 1.77
CA TYR A 42 -25.97 8.14 2.44
C TYR A 42 -25.01 7.53 1.42
N GLY A 43 -24.56 8.32 0.43
CA GLY A 43 -23.63 7.83 -0.61
C GLY A 43 -22.23 7.50 -0.10
N ARG A 44 -21.86 8.04 1.07
CA ARG A 44 -20.58 7.79 1.76
C ARG A 44 -20.83 7.43 3.21
N THR A 45 -21.09 6.15 3.48
CA THR A 45 -21.29 5.63 4.84
C THR A 45 -19.95 5.44 5.55
N LYS A 46 -19.99 5.41 6.89
CA LYS A 46 -18.88 4.89 7.67
C LYS A 46 -18.74 3.38 7.41
N TRP A 47 -17.52 2.88 7.43
CA TRP A 47 -17.25 1.44 7.34
C TRP A 47 -16.45 0.94 8.54
N LEU A 48 -16.57 -0.36 8.80
CA LEU A 48 -15.84 -1.05 9.86
C LEU A 48 -14.33 -0.96 9.60
N ASN A 49 -13.56 -0.91 10.68
CA ASN A 49 -12.11 -0.75 10.62
C ASN A 49 -11.47 -1.62 11.69
N GLU A 50 -11.55 -2.93 11.55
CA GLU A 50 -11.15 -3.84 12.61
C GLU A 50 -9.62 -3.98 12.74
N ASN A 51 -9.16 -4.37 13.92
CA ASN A 51 -7.77 -4.71 14.20
C ASN A 51 -7.55 -6.22 14.08
N LEU A 52 -7.36 -6.72 12.85
CA LEU A 52 -7.21 -8.15 12.61
C LEU A 52 -5.79 -8.69 12.85
N ALA A 53 -4.82 -7.84 13.18
CA ALA A 53 -3.43 -8.25 13.37
C ALA A 53 -3.25 -9.26 14.52
N PRO A 54 -3.90 -9.13 15.69
CA PRO A 54 -3.83 -10.11 16.76
C PRO A 54 -4.40 -11.48 16.38
N LEU A 55 -5.58 -11.51 15.74
CA LEU A 55 -6.18 -12.75 15.24
C LEU A 55 -5.27 -13.45 14.24
N LYS A 56 -4.77 -12.69 13.25
CA LYS A 56 -3.83 -13.17 12.25
C LYS A 56 -2.57 -13.77 12.89
N ARG A 57 -1.95 -13.06 13.84
CA ARG A 57 -0.76 -13.57 14.55
C ARG A 57 -1.05 -14.86 15.30
N TRP A 58 -2.19 -14.93 15.97
CA TRP A 58 -2.61 -16.14 16.69
C TRP A 58 -2.79 -17.31 15.72
N LEU A 59 -3.50 -17.13 14.59
CA LEU A 59 -3.68 -18.17 13.57
C LEU A 59 -2.35 -18.70 13.02
N HIS A 60 -1.41 -17.81 12.71
CA HIS A 60 -0.07 -18.21 12.25
C HIS A 60 0.70 -19.01 13.30
N LYS A 61 0.50 -18.74 14.60
CA LYS A 61 1.09 -19.54 15.69
C LYS A 61 0.52 -20.96 15.75
N GLN A 62 -0.69 -21.18 15.22
CA GLN A 62 -1.35 -22.49 15.21
C GLN A 62 -0.99 -23.35 13.99
N ALA A 63 -0.09 -22.90 13.13
CA ALA A 63 0.40 -23.71 12.01
C ALA A 63 0.92 -25.08 12.51
N HIS A 64 0.70 -26.11 11.69
CA HIS A 64 1.01 -27.52 11.95
C HIS A 64 0.14 -28.23 13.00
N ARG A 65 -0.95 -27.61 13.46
CA ARG A 65 -1.96 -28.27 14.31
C ARG A 65 -3.17 -28.74 13.49
N PRO A 66 -3.90 -29.78 13.94
CA PRO A 66 -5.20 -30.14 13.36
C PRO A 66 -6.17 -28.96 13.42
N TRP A 67 -6.77 -28.61 12.29
CA TRP A 67 -7.65 -27.44 12.16
C TRP A 67 -8.84 -27.53 13.11
N ASP A 68 -9.46 -28.70 13.27
CA ASP A 68 -10.62 -28.85 14.15
C ASP A 68 -10.30 -28.50 15.61
N LYS A 69 -9.09 -28.81 16.07
CA LYS A 69 -8.64 -28.42 17.43
C LYS A 69 -8.41 -26.93 17.54
N VAL A 70 -7.84 -26.32 16.50
CA VAL A 70 -7.65 -24.86 16.43
C VAL A 70 -8.99 -24.13 16.39
N TYR A 71 -9.92 -24.62 15.57
CA TYR A 71 -11.27 -24.08 15.43
C TYR A 71 -12.09 -24.26 16.72
N ALA A 72 -11.95 -25.38 17.42
CA ALA A 72 -12.57 -25.58 18.73
C ALA A 72 -12.03 -24.59 19.78
N GLU A 73 -10.71 -24.36 19.84
CA GLU A 73 -10.10 -23.36 20.74
C GLU A 73 -10.60 -21.94 20.42
N LEU A 74 -10.79 -21.64 19.14
CA LEU A 74 -11.36 -20.37 18.69
C LEU A 74 -12.82 -20.22 19.13
N CYS A 75 -13.64 -21.25 18.94
CA CYS A 75 -15.03 -21.28 19.37
C CYS A 75 -15.19 -21.21 20.89
N SER A 76 -14.25 -21.74 21.68
CA SER A 76 -14.32 -21.61 23.14
C SER A 76 -14.01 -20.20 23.64
N GLY A 77 -13.24 -19.42 22.88
CA GLY A 77 -12.85 -18.05 23.24
C GLY A 77 -13.76 -16.96 22.65
N ILE A 78 -14.74 -17.31 21.81
CA ILE A 78 -15.62 -16.36 21.12
C ILE A 78 -17.08 -16.81 21.24
N ASP A 79 -17.93 -15.98 21.81
CA ASP A 79 -19.37 -16.16 21.86
C ASP A 79 -20.02 -15.82 20.51
N ARG A 80 -20.46 -16.86 19.80
CA ARG A 80 -21.16 -16.74 18.51
C ARG A 80 -22.56 -16.13 18.60
N ARG A 81 -23.12 -15.98 19.81
CA ARG A 81 -24.41 -15.30 20.02
C ARG A 81 -24.28 -13.78 19.98
N SER A 82 -23.08 -13.26 20.22
CA SER A 82 -22.78 -11.84 20.05
C SER A 82 -22.51 -11.54 18.58
N THR A 83 -23.23 -10.56 18.02
CA THR A 83 -23.10 -10.15 16.61
C THR A 83 -21.70 -9.61 16.29
N VAL A 84 -21.11 -8.89 17.23
CA VAL A 84 -19.74 -8.35 17.11
C VAL A 84 -18.71 -9.48 17.09
N GLN A 85 -18.87 -10.45 17.98
CA GLN A 85 -17.96 -11.59 18.11
C GLN A 85 -18.14 -12.60 16.96
N ALA A 86 -19.37 -12.81 16.50
CA ALA A 86 -19.68 -13.65 15.35
C ALA A 86 -19.02 -13.12 14.06
N HIS A 87 -18.92 -11.80 13.88
CA HIS A 87 -18.25 -11.20 12.72
C HIS A 87 -16.76 -11.57 12.62
N ILE A 88 -16.10 -11.89 13.74
CA ILE A 88 -14.71 -12.40 13.72
C ILE A 88 -14.59 -13.66 12.85
N PHE A 89 -15.64 -14.48 12.77
CA PHE A 89 -15.64 -15.68 11.93
C PHE A 89 -15.64 -15.38 10.44
N GLU A 90 -16.23 -14.25 10.01
CA GLU A 90 -16.13 -13.80 8.62
C GLU A 90 -14.67 -13.51 8.26
N HIS A 91 -13.90 -12.95 9.20
CA HIS A 91 -12.48 -12.68 9.01
C HIS A 91 -11.59 -13.93 9.03
N ILE A 92 -12.04 -15.06 9.57
CA ILE A 92 -11.26 -16.30 9.49
C ILE A 92 -11.08 -16.71 8.03
N ASP A 93 -12.14 -16.56 7.22
CA ASP A 93 -12.11 -16.90 5.79
C ASP A 93 -11.18 -15.98 4.98
N ASP A 94 -10.90 -14.77 5.49
CA ASP A 94 -9.88 -13.89 4.91
C ASP A 94 -8.45 -14.42 5.13
N PHE A 95 -8.23 -15.26 6.15
CA PHE A 95 -6.89 -15.73 6.55
C PHE A 95 -6.63 -17.21 6.25
N VAL A 96 -7.65 -18.06 6.34
CA VAL A 96 -7.53 -19.52 6.24
C VAL A 96 -8.45 -20.05 5.15
N VAL A 97 -7.86 -20.66 4.12
CA VAL A 97 -8.61 -21.38 3.10
C VAL A 97 -8.96 -22.79 3.61
N ARG A 98 -10.26 -23.09 3.68
CA ARG A 98 -10.79 -24.35 4.24
C ARG A 98 -11.30 -25.31 3.16
N ASP A 99 -11.59 -24.79 1.98
CA ASP A 99 -12.13 -25.52 0.82
C ASP A 99 -11.01 -25.97 -0.15
N ALA A 100 -9.80 -26.21 0.36
CA ALA A 100 -8.73 -26.77 -0.45
C ALA A 100 -9.09 -28.20 -0.91
N VAL A 101 -8.59 -28.59 -2.08
CA VAL A 101 -8.82 -29.92 -2.66
C VAL A 101 -7.51 -30.54 -3.14
N MET A 102 -7.39 -31.86 -3.07
CA MET A 102 -6.32 -32.59 -3.76
C MET A 102 -6.72 -32.88 -5.18
N ARG A 103 -5.87 -32.56 -6.15
CA ARG A 103 -5.97 -33.03 -7.55
C ARG A 103 -4.57 -33.31 -8.08
N ASP A 104 -4.39 -34.48 -8.68
CA ASP A 104 -3.12 -34.90 -9.31
C ASP A 104 -1.90 -34.79 -8.37
N GLY A 105 -2.08 -35.14 -7.09
CA GLY A 105 -1.03 -35.03 -6.07
C GLY A 105 -0.71 -33.60 -5.61
N GLU A 106 -1.44 -32.60 -6.09
CA GLU A 106 -1.24 -31.19 -5.73
C GLU A 106 -2.45 -30.61 -5.00
N VAL A 107 -2.17 -29.76 -3.99
CA VAL A 107 -3.20 -28.96 -3.31
C VAL A 107 -3.63 -27.82 -4.21
N ARG A 108 -4.93 -27.72 -4.47
CA ARG A 108 -5.55 -26.60 -5.19
C ARG A 108 -6.53 -25.85 -4.30
N VAL A 109 -6.65 -24.55 -4.55
CA VAL A 109 -7.50 -23.63 -3.79
C VAL A 109 -8.30 -22.74 -4.72
N ARG A 110 -9.45 -22.25 -4.24
CA ARG A 110 -10.32 -21.37 -4.99
C ARG A 110 -9.63 -20.03 -5.29
N SER A 111 -9.63 -19.61 -6.55
CA SER A 111 -9.05 -18.32 -6.95
C SER A 111 -10.09 -17.20 -6.87
N HIS A 112 -9.82 -16.21 -6.02
CA HIS A 112 -10.62 -14.97 -5.97
C HIS A 112 -10.28 -13.98 -7.10
N ARG A 113 -9.31 -14.29 -7.98
CA ARG A 113 -8.84 -13.35 -9.03
C ARG A 113 -9.71 -13.38 -10.30
N TRP A 114 -10.38 -14.50 -10.60
CA TRP A 114 -10.99 -14.75 -11.92
C TRP A 114 -12.47 -15.14 -11.84
N GLY A 115 -13.30 -14.40 -11.10
CA GLY A 115 -14.75 -14.67 -11.12
C GLY A 115 -15.17 -15.99 -10.46
N GLY A 116 -14.39 -16.47 -9.49
CA GLY A 116 -14.91 -17.27 -8.39
C GLY A 116 -15.00 -18.78 -8.56
N ASN A 117 -14.76 -19.44 -9.70
CA ASN A 117 -14.96 -20.91 -9.76
C ASN A 117 -13.75 -21.75 -10.16
N LEU A 118 -12.59 -21.13 -10.44
CA LEU A 118 -11.40 -21.89 -10.81
C LEU A 118 -10.55 -22.26 -9.59
N HIS A 119 -10.27 -23.56 -9.45
CA HIS A 119 -9.26 -24.08 -8.54
C HIS A 119 -7.88 -23.97 -9.18
N VAL A 120 -7.00 -23.19 -8.54
CA VAL A 120 -5.62 -23.01 -8.98
C VAL A 120 -4.66 -23.75 -8.04
N PRO A 121 -3.49 -24.19 -8.53
CA PRO A 121 -2.43 -24.69 -7.66
C PRO A 121 -2.12 -23.74 -6.50
N LEU A 122 -1.95 -24.27 -5.29
CA LEU A 122 -1.64 -23.47 -4.09
C LEU A 122 -0.37 -22.62 -4.29
N ARG A 123 0.60 -23.13 -5.06
CA ARG A 123 1.85 -22.43 -5.40
C ARG A 123 1.62 -21.09 -6.14
N ASP A 124 0.54 -21.00 -6.90
CA ASP A 124 0.18 -19.81 -7.68
C ASP A 124 -0.75 -18.86 -6.90
N ALA A 125 -1.40 -19.38 -5.85
CA ALA A 125 -2.31 -18.66 -4.98
C ALA A 125 -1.57 -17.83 -3.91
N LEU A 126 -0.67 -16.93 -4.31
CA LEU A 126 0.18 -16.16 -3.38
C LEU A 126 -0.58 -15.26 -2.40
N ARG A 127 -1.88 -15.02 -2.61
CA ARG A 127 -2.74 -14.30 -1.65
C ARG A 127 -3.13 -15.14 -0.43
N VAL A 128 -3.17 -16.47 -0.57
CA VAL A 128 -3.48 -17.41 0.50
C VAL A 128 -2.30 -17.49 1.46
N GLU A 129 -2.56 -17.22 2.74
CA GLU A 129 -1.54 -17.26 3.80
C GLU A 129 -1.49 -18.62 4.49
N LEU A 130 -2.66 -19.08 4.94
CA LEU A 130 -2.86 -20.36 5.61
C LEU A 130 -3.94 -21.14 4.85
N PHE A 131 -3.85 -22.46 4.88
CA PHE A 131 -4.85 -23.35 4.34
C PHE A 131 -4.96 -24.62 5.20
N VAL A 132 -6.12 -25.26 5.18
CA VAL A 132 -6.29 -26.58 5.77
C VAL A 132 -5.92 -27.62 4.72
N HIS A 133 -4.99 -28.51 5.06
CA HIS A 133 -4.59 -29.56 4.14
C HIS A 133 -5.77 -30.53 3.89
N PRO A 134 -6.21 -30.71 2.64
CA PRO A 134 -7.46 -31.42 2.30
C PRO A 134 -7.54 -32.87 2.80
N VAL A 135 -6.41 -33.56 2.93
CA VAL A 135 -6.37 -34.98 3.34
C VAL A 135 -6.15 -35.15 4.84
N THR A 136 -5.37 -34.26 5.46
CA THR A 136 -4.91 -34.45 6.85
C THR A 136 -5.63 -33.54 7.84
N GLY A 137 -6.36 -32.55 7.34
CA GLY A 137 -7.02 -31.54 8.18
C GLY A 137 -6.05 -30.62 8.93
N ILE A 138 -4.74 -30.66 8.63
CA ILE A 138 -3.73 -29.86 9.33
C ILE A 138 -3.70 -28.44 8.75
N LEU A 139 -3.69 -27.44 9.63
CA LEU A 139 -3.48 -26.04 9.24
C LEU A 139 -2.03 -25.83 8.81
N LEU A 140 -1.79 -25.42 7.57
CA LEU A 140 -0.45 -25.24 7.02
C LEU A 140 -0.26 -23.84 6.41
N PRO A 141 0.97 -23.29 6.46
CA PRO A 141 1.29 -22.07 5.75
C PRO A 141 1.51 -22.33 4.26
N ASN A 142 1.13 -21.36 3.41
CA ASN A 142 1.50 -21.39 2.00
C ASN A 142 3.01 -21.12 1.84
N ARG A 143 3.82 -22.17 1.74
CA ARG A 143 5.28 -22.08 1.59
C ARG A 143 5.69 -21.33 0.32
N ALA A 144 4.92 -21.41 -0.77
CA ALA A 144 5.22 -20.68 -2.00
C ALA A 144 5.14 -19.15 -1.78
N ARG A 145 4.15 -18.69 -1.00
CA ARG A 145 4.07 -17.29 -0.58
C ARG A 145 5.28 -16.85 0.24
N LEU A 146 5.73 -17.68 1.18
CA LEU A 146 6.90 -17.37 2.00
C LEU A 146 8.16 -17.21 1.14
N LYS A 147 8.40 -18.15 0.22
CA LYS A 147 9.49 -18.08 -0.75
C LYS A 147 9.39 -16.84 -1.65
N ALA A 148 8.21 -16.56 -2.21
CA ALA A 148 7.99 -15.38 -3.03
C ALA A 148 8.27 -14.07 -2.27
N ARG A 149 7.90 -14.01 -0.99
CA ARG A 149 8.21 -12.85 -0.12
C ARG A 149 9.71 -12.72 0.14
N GLN A 150 10.41 -13.82 0.42
CA GLN A 150 11.86 -13.84 0.60
C GLN A 150 12.58 -13.38 -0.68
N ASN A 151 12.18 -13.91 -1.84
CA ASN A 151 12.75 -13.51 -3.12
C ASN A 151 12.51 -12.03 -3.42
N ARG A 152 11.32 -11.50 -3.13
CA ARG A 152 11.04 -10.06 -3.26
C ARG A 152 11.85 -9.20 -2.29
N ALA A 153 12.12 -9.69 -1.08
CA ALA A 153 12.94 -8.98 -0.12
C ALA A 153 14.42 -8.99 -0.53
N ALA A 154 14.92 -10.13 -1.01
CA ALA A 154 16.29 -10.28 -1.51
C ALA A 154 16.53 -9.47 -2.79
N ASN A 155 15.54 -9.45 -3.70
CA ASN A 155 15.59 -8.68 -4.95
C ASN A 155 15.06 -7.25 -4.77
N LYS A 156 14.77 -6.81 -3.54
CA LYS A 156 14.44 -5.41 -3.31
C LYS A 156 15.73 -4.63 -3.59
N PRO A 157 15.77 -3.77 -4.64
CA PRO A 157 16.96 -2.98 -4.87
C PRO A 157 17.26 -2.24 -3.57
N LYS A 158 18.50 -2.36 -3.06
CA LYS A 158 18.96 -1.48 -1.98
C LYS A 158 18.62 -0.07 -2.45
N ALA A 159 17.95 0.70 -1.60
CA ALA A 159 17.65 2.09 -1.92
C ALA A 159 18.99 2.79 -2.12
N VAL A 160 19.42 2.89 -3.37
CA VAL A 160 20.60 3.67 -3.72
C VAL A 160 20.22 5.09 -3.33
N ILE A 161 21.04 5.72 -2.50
CA ILE A 161 20.88 7.14 -2.20
C ILE A 161 21.08 7.85 -3.53
N ALA A 162 19.97 8.16 -4.20
CA ALA A 162 19.99 8.79 -5.52
C ALA A 162 20.12 10.32 -5.42
N ARG A 163 20.03 10.86 -4.20
CA ARG A 163 20.03 12.30 -3.92
C ARG A 163 20.59 12.62 -2.54
N ILE A 164 21.42 13.66 -2.44
CA ILE A 164 21.92 14.23 -1.19
C ILE A 164 21.72 15.74 -1.26
N ALA A 165 20.96 16.33 -0.32
CA ALA A 165 20.92 17.78 -0.19
C ALA A 165 22.20 18.27 0.50
N ILE A 166 22.91 19.20 -0.13
CA ILE A 166 24.09 19.84 0.46
C ILE A 166 23.63 21.07 1.24
N ASP A 167 22.81 21.89 0.60
CA ASP A 167 22.14 23.06 1.15
C ASP A 167 20.85 23.34 0.35
N ASP A 168 20.27 24.52 0.54
CA ASP A 168 19.03 24.98 -0.10
C ASP A 168 19.15 25.20 -1.62
N ALA A 169 20.35 25.44 -2.13
CA ALA A 169 20.61 25.73 -3.55
C ALA A 169 21.40 24.61 -4.25
N ILE A 170 21.99 23.66 -3.52
CA ILE A 170 22.86 22.62 -4.05
C ILE A 170 22.40 21.24 -3.61
N GLU A 171 22.17 20.37 -4.58
CA GLU A 171 21.89 18.95 -4.36
C GLU A 171 22.83 18.09 -5.21
N TRP A 172 23.27 16.95 -4.68
CA TRP A 172 23.95 15.94 -5.46
C TRP A 172 22.94 14.88 -5.90
N HIS A 173 22.95 14.52 -7.19
CA HIS A 173 22.07 13.49 -7.77
C HIS A 173 22.89 12.41 -8.46
N LEU A 174 22.56 11.14 -8.21
CA LEU A 174 23.13 10.01 -8.92
C LEU A 174 22.30 9.76 -10.18
N VAL A 175 22.89 10.01 -11.34
CA VAL A 175 22.25 9.89 -12.65
C VAL A 175 23.10 8.98 -13.53
N ASP A 176 22.51 7.88 -14.00
CA ASP A 176 23.17 6.86 -14.82
C ASP A 176 24.52 6.39 -14.26
N GLY A 177 24.61 6.23 -12.94
CA GLY A 177 25.82 5.78 -12.25
C GLY A 177 26.90 6.85 -12.06
N CYS A 178 26.62 8.11 -12.40
CA CYS A 178 27.51 9.25 -12.16
C CYS A 178 26.87 10.25 -11.20
N TRP A 179 27.64 10.76 -10.25
CA TRP A 179 27.20 11.83 -9.36
C TRP A 179 27.30 13.18 -10.07
N PHE A 180 26.23 13.97 -9.95
CA PHE A 180 26.20 15.35 -10.42
C PHE A 180 25.88 16.27 -9.25
N GLU A 181 26.66 17.33 -9.11
CA GLU A 181 26.29 18.50 -8.35
C GLU A 181 25.30 19.32 -9.17
N VAL A 182 24.12 19.56 -8.61
CA VAL A 182 23.00 20.23 -9.25
C VAL A 182 22.74 21.52 -8.51
N ARG A 183 22.80 22.63 -9.23
CA ARG A 183 22.43 23.94 -8.70
C ARG A 183 20.95 24.20 -8.99
N LEU A 184 20.21 24.54 -7.95
CA LEU A 184 18.80 24.85 -7.96
C LEU A 184 18.59 26.36 -7.95
N ALA A 185 17.49 26.79 -8.56
CA ALA A 185 16.97 28.15 -8.40
C ALA A 185 15.48 28.11 -8.09
N PRO A 186 14.98 29.04 -7.26
CA PRO A 186 13.55 29.16 -7.01
C PRO A 186 12.83 29.65 -8.26
N PHE A 187 11.60 29.18 -8.46
CA PHE A 187 10.67 29.85 -9.35
C PHE A 187 10.32 31.23 -8.78
N PRO A 188 10.24 32.28 -9.63
CA PRO A 188 9.83 33.60 -9.18
C PRO A 188 8.47 33.55 -8.47
N GLU A 189 8.29 34.43 -7.49
CA GLU A 189 7.02 34.54 -6.78
C GLU A 189 5.92 35.00 -7.73
N SER A 190 4.79 34.30 -7.72
CA SER A 190 3.69 34.57 -8.63
C SER A 190 2.91 35.82 -8.20
N LYS A 191 3.34 37.01 -8.59
CA LYS A 191 2.51 38.23 -8.55
C LYS A 191 1.76 38.39 -9.88
N GLY A 192 0.56 37.79 -9.96
CA GLY A 192 -0.34 37.94 -11.12
C GLY A 192 -0.78 36.63 -11.80
N ALA A 193 -1.83 36.70 -12.63
CA ALA A 193 -2.48 35.54 -13.25
C ALA A 193 -1.59 34.77 -14.27
N GLY A 194 -0.59 35.43 -14.87
CA GLY A 194 0.32 34.83 -15.87
C GLY A 194 1.62 34.23 -15.31
N ALA A 195 1.99 34.53 -14.05
CA ALA A 195 3.24 34.03 -13.45
C ALA A 195 3.19 32.53 -13.09
N LYS A 196 2.01 31.91 -13.13
CA LYS A 196 1.79 30.49 -12.82
C LYS A 196 2.16 29.55 -13.97
N ASP A 197 2.21 30.07 -15.20
CA ASP A 197 2.53 29.33 -16.42
C ASP A 197 3.95 29.62 -16.94
N GLU A 198 4.75 30.34 -16.15
CA GLU A 198 6.14 30.61 -16.49
C GLU A 198 6.92 29.29 -16.57
N LYS A 199 7.53 29.06 -17.74
CA LYS A 199 8.28 27.85 -18.05
C LYS A 199 9.76 28.11 -17.82
N ARG A 200 10.43 27.22 -17.09
CA ARG A 200 11.87 27.22 -16.89
C ARG A 200 12.46 25.91 -17.39
N TYR A 201 13.59 25.96 -18.07
CA TYR A 201 14.24 24.74 -18.52
C TYR A 201 15.00 24.11 -17.35
N ASP A 202 14.67 22.86 -17.05
CA ASP A 202 15.29 22.10 -15.99
C ASP A 202 16.37 21.19 -16.59
N VAL A 203 17.64 21.50 -16.31
CA VAL A 203 18.78 20.81 -16.93
C VAL A 203 18.94 19.35 -16.50
N LEU A 204 18.34 18.99 -15.36
CA LEU A 204 18.42 17.64 -14.83
C LEU A 204 17.29 16.77 -15.39
N ARG A 205 16.09 17.35 -15.50
CA ARG A 205 14.93 16.68 -16.14
C ARG A 205 15.05 16.68 -17.67
N GLY A 206 15.73 17.65 -18.26
CA GLY A 206 15.89 17.79 -19.72
C GLY A 206 14.62 18.30 -20.41
N CYS A 207 13.80 19.08 -19.72
CA CYS A 207 12.54 19.59 -20.26
C CYS A 207 12.15 20.94 -19.62
N LEU A 208 11.17 21.61 -20.22
CA LEU A 208 10.57 22.82 -19.63
C LEU A 208 9.64 22.42 -18.50
N VAL A 209 9.77 23.05 -17.34
CA VAL A 209 8.91 22.83 -16.17
C VAL A 209 8.26 24.13 -15.72
N THR A 210 7.07 24.03 -15.12
CA THR A 210 6.38 25.16 -14.49
C THR A 210 6.41 25.04 -12.96
N ARG A 211 6.07 26.12 -12.26
CA ARG A 211 5.96 26.13 -10.79
C ARG A 211 4.99 25.07 -10.24
N ARG A 212 4.01 24.60 -11.02
CA ARG A 212 3.09 23.52 -10.64
C ARG A 212 3.69 22.12 -10.76
N GLY A 213 4.94 22.00 -11.20
CA GLY A 213 5.60 20.72 -11.45
C GLY A 213 5.21 20.06 -12.78
N VAL A 214 4.52 20.78 -13.67
CA VAL A 214 4.17 20.25 -15.00
C VAL A 214 5.44 20.21 -15.85
N CYS A 215 5.78 19.03 -16.36
CA CYS A 215 6.89 18.82 -17.28
C CYS A 215 6.38 18.85 -18.73
N HIS A 216 6.93 19.75 -19.54
CA HIS A 216 6.68 19.88 -20.97
C HIS A 216 7.90 19.35 -21.74
N ALA A 217 7.88 18.05 -22.02
CA ALA A 217 8.84 17.44 -22.95
C ALA A 217 8.24 17.43 -24.37
N PRO A 218 9.02 17.79 -25.41
CA PRO A 218 8.58 17.63 -26.79
C PRO A 218 8.23 16.16 -27.09
N ALA A 219 7.28 15.94 -28.01
CA ALA A 219 6.91 14.59 -28.42
C ALA A 219 8.14 13.84 -28.99
N GLY A 220 8.37 12.61 -28.54
CA GLY A 220 9.53 11.80 -28.95
C GLY A 220 10.82 12.03 -28.16
N THR A 221 10.85 13.01 -27.24
CA THR A 221 11.99 13.19 -26.31
C THR A 221 11.75 12.49 -24.98
N THR A 222 12.76 11.82 -24.47
CA THR A 222 12.77 11.31 -23.10
C THR A 222 13.19 12.42 -22.14
N TYR A 223 12.48 12.53 -21.02
CA TYR A 223 12.83 13.42 -19.92
C TYR A 223 12.94 12.60 -18.64
N ARG A 224 13.75 13.06 -17.68
CA ARG A 224 13.94 12.37 -16.41
C ARG A 224 12.93 12.84 -15.40
N GLN A 225 12.26 11.89 -14.74
CA GLN A 225 11.46 12.20 -13.56
C GLN A 225 12.39 12.36 -12.37
N VAL A 226 12.59 13.61 -11.94
CA VAL A 226 13.42 13.95 -10.79
C VAL A 226 12.65 14.84 -9.82
N THR A 227 12.87 14.62 -8.53
CA THR A 227 12.31 15.40 -7.42
C THR A 227 13.42 16.07 -6.62
N TYR A 228 13.22 17.34 -6.25
CA TYR A 228 14.12 18.10 -5.38
C TYR A 228 13.66 18.03 -3.93
N ALA A 229 14.54 18.36 -2.99
CA ALA A 229 14.22 18.42 -1.58
C ALA A 229 13.34 19.64 -1.26
N GLN A 230 13.58 20.74 -1.98
CA GLN A 230 12.75 21.94 -1.91
C GLN A 230 11.60 21.92 -2.92
N ASP A 231 10.50 22.56 -2.53
CA ASP A 231 9.38 22.84 -3.42
C ASP A 231 9.64 24.07 -4.29
N PHE A 232 8.99 24.14 -5.45
CA PHE A 232 9.02 25.30 -6.35
C PHE A 232 10.42 25.72 -6.81
N VAL A 233 11.31 24.75 -7.02
CA VAL A 233 12.66 24.95 -7.60
C VAL A 233 12.82 24.17 -8.91
N TYR A 234 13.79 24.57 -9.72
CA TYR A 234 14.24 23.86 -10.92
C TYR A 234 15.77 23.84 -11.00
N ALA A 235 16.34 22.83 -11.66
CA ALA A 235 17.78 22.76 -11.87
C ALA A 235 18.24 23.73 -12.97
N VAL A 236 19.11 24.67 -12.61
CA VAL A 236 19.69 25.65 -13.53
C VAL A 236 21.02 25.20 -14.12
N ALA A 237 21.76 24.36 -13.39
CA ALA A 237 23.05 23.85 -13.82
C ALA A 237 23.31 22.48 -13.20
N LYS A 238 24.11 21.66 -13.88
CA LYS A 238 24.66 20.43 -13.32
C LYS A 238 26.13 20.30 -13.70
N ARG A 239 26.94 19.80 -12.77
CA ARG A 239 28.37 19.50 -12.95
C ARG A 239 28.63 18.07 -12.51
N GLN A 240 29.29 17.29 -13.36
CA GLN A 240 29.67 15.92 -12.98
C GLN A 240 30.76 15.97 -11.91
N LEU A 241 30.59 15.18 -10.85
CA LEU A 241 31.55 15.05 -9.76
C LEU A 241 32.53 13.92 -10.05
N SER A 242 33.79 14.14 -9.69
CA SER A 242 34.82 13.11 -9.75
C SER A 242 34.64 12.07 -8.63
N ARG A 243 35.16 10.85 -8.85
CA ARG A 243 35.19 9.80 -7.82
C ARG A 243 35.85 10.28 -6.52
N ARG A 244 36.85 11.15 -6.60
CA ARG A 244 37.54 11.71 -5.44
C ARG A 244 36.63 12.62 -4.61
N GLU A 245 35.89 13.53 -5.26
CA GLU A 245 34.92 14.42 -4.60
C GLU A 245 33.81 13.63 -3.93
N VAL A 246 33.27 12.63 -4.62
CA VAL A 246 32.23 11.74 -4.11
C VAL A 246 32.71 10.98 -2.88
N ARG A 247 33.89 10.34 -2.96
CA ARG A 247 34.49 9.56 -1.88
C ARG A 247 34.83 10.39 -0.65
N ALA A 248 35.30 11.62 -0.85
CA ALA A 248 35.62 12.54 0.26
C ALA A 248 34.39 12.81 1.15
N ARG A 249 33.18 12.74 0.59
CA ARG A 249 31.94 13.00 1.33
C ARG A 249 31.17 11.73 1.73
N LEU A 250 31.14 10.71 0.88
CA LEU A 250 30.33 9.50 1.09
C LEU A 250 31.14 8.29 1.58
N GLY A 251 32.46 8.39 1.65
CA GLY A 251 33.35 7.28 2.00
C GLY A 251 33.47 6.25 0.87
N ASP A 252 34.02 5.07 1.20
CA ASP A 252 34.30 3.98 0.25
C ASP A 252 33.05 3.25 -0.27
N GLY A 253 31.85 3.65 0.17
CA GLY A 253 30.58 2.99 -0.17
C GLY A 253 29.80 3.61 -1.32
N ALA A 254 30.42 4.53 -2.08
CA ALA A 254 29.77 5.31 -3.15
C ALA A 254 30.08 4.82 -4.57
#